data_AF-A0A7V9UJZ1-F1
#
_entry.id   AF-A0A7V9UJZ1-F1
#
_cell.length_a   1.000
_cell.length_b   1.000
_cell.length_c   1.000
_cell.angle_alpha   90.00
_cell.angle_beta   90.00
_cell.angle_gamma   90.00
#
_symmetry.space_group_name_H-M   'P 1'
#
loop_
_entity.id
_entity.type
_entity.pdbx_description
1 polymer ?
#
loop_
_entity_poly.entity_id
_entity_poly.type
_entity_poly.pdbx_seq_one_letter_code
_entity_poly.pdbx_strand_id
1 'polypeptide(L)'
;MLPKENFSKLREAKESPIAVTIDCTQYLQDRLFLLEQQLETVNRLAKTNELPDAIFTTSGLKITPLTNAVPIEAEAFTQQAYSLLPRIKITELLMEVDEWIGFTKHFRHIKNDDIASDKHLLLTAILADAINLGLRKMTDSCPGITYSKLSWLQAWHIRDETYS
;
A
#
# COMPACT_ATOMS: atom_id res chain seq x y z
N MET A 1 -23.40 6.71 -2.58
CA MET A 1 -23.96 5.57 -1.80
C MET A 1 -25.42 5.36 -2.20
N LEU A 2 -25.89 4.12 -2.31
CA LEU A 2 -27.29 3.84 -2.67
C LEU A 2 -28.24 4.30 -1.54
N PRO A 3 -29.33 5.02 -1.84
CA PRO A 3 -30.35 5.40 -0.84
C PRO A 3 -30.99 4.16 -0.18
N LYS A 4 -31.28 4.22 1.13
CA LYS A 4 -31.84 3.10 1.91
C LYS A 4 -33.11 2.49 1.30
N GLU A 5 -34.00 3.33 0.78
CA GLU A 5 -35.25 2.89 0.15
C GLU A 5 -35.01 2.07 -1.13
N ASN A 6 -34.00 2.44 -1.91
CA ASN A 6 -33.63 1.69 -3.11
C ASN A 6 -32.94 0.37 -2.76
N PHE A 7 -32.11 0.34 -1.71
CA PHE A 7 -31.49 -0.89 -1.22
C PHE A 7 -32.53 -1.90 -0.70
N SER A 8 -33.53 -1.44 0.05
CA SER A 8 -34.61 -2.32 0.53
C SER A 8 -35.41 -2.94 -0.62
N LYS A 9 -35.76 -2.14 -1.65
CA LYS A 9 -36.45 -2.63 -2.86
C LYS A 9 -35.63 -3.67 -3.63
N LEU A 10 -34.33 -3.43 -3.83
CA LEU A 10 -33.44 -4.37 -4.52
C LEU A 10 -33.23 -5.67 -3.74
N ARG A 11 -33.17 -5.58 -2.40
CA ARG A 11 -33.08 -6.75 -1.52
C ARG A 11 -34.35 -7.61 -1.56
N GLU A 12 -35.53 -6.99 -1.55
CA GLU A 12 -36.82 -7.69 -1.64
C GLU A 12 -37.04 -8.32 -3.03
N ALA A 13 -36.59 -7.65 -4.09
CA ALA A 13 -36.67 -8.15 -5.47
C ALA A 13 -35.63 -9.24 -5.80
N LYS A 14 -34.68 -9.54 -4.91
CA LYS A 14 -33.49 -10.40 -5.16
C LYS A 14 -32.63 -9.99 -6.37
N GLU A 15 -32.82 -8.80 -6.90
CA GLU A 15 -32.05 -8.22 -8.00
C GLU A 15 -30.92 -7.36 -7.42
N SER A 16 -29.88 -8.01 -6.89
CA SER A 16 -28.67 -7.27 -6.50
C SER A 16 -27.76 -7.08 -7.70
N PRO A 17 -27.19 -5.87 -7.90
CA PRO A 17 -26.16 -5.63 -8.91
C PRO A 17 -24.81 -6.28 -8.58
N ILE A 18 -24.70 -6.97 -7.44
CA ILE A 18 -23.49 -7.66 -6.99
C ILE A 18 -23.57 -9.10 -7.48
N ALA A 19 -22.56 -9.55 -8.23
CA ALA A 19 -22.47 -10.89 -8.81
C ALA A 19 -22.21 -12.02 -7.79
N VAL A 20 -22.63 -11.83 -6.54
CA VAL A 20 -22.38 -12.73 -5.41
C VAL A 20 -23.70 -13.04 -4.71
N THR A 21 -23.86 -14.29 -4.27
CA THR A 21 -25.02 -14.74 -3.52
C THR A 21 -25.26 -13.86 -2.28
N ILE A 22 -26.46 -13.26 -2.21
CA ILE A 22 -26.86 -12.33 -1.12
C ILE A 22 -27.25 -13.11 0.15
N ASP A 23 -27.59 -14.39 0.01
CA ASP A 23 -27.80 -15.29 1.13
C ASP A 23 -26.44 -15.63 1.76
N CYS A 24 -26.22 -15.14 2.98
CA CYS A 24 -24.98 -15.33 3.72
C CYS A 24 -24.65 -16.82 3.93
N THR A 25 -25.65 -17.65 4.22
CA THR A 25 -25.44 -19.08 4.48
C THR A 25 -25.01 -19.78 3.21
N GLN A 26 -25.71 -19.51 2.10
CA GLN A 26 -25.36 -20.09 0.80
C GLN A 26 -23.99 -19.59 0.32
N TYR A 27 -23.71 -18.29 0.45
CA TYR A 27 -22.41 -17.72 0.09
C TYR A 27 -21.27 -18.38 0.87
N LEU A 28 -21.42 -18.55 2.18
CA LEU A 28 -20.41 -19.20 3.01
C LEU A 28 -20.20 -20.66 2.62
N GLN A 29 -21.29 -21.39 2.32
CA GLN A 29 -21.20 -22.77 1.83
C GLN A 29 -20.46 -22.84 0.48
N ASP A 30 -20.80 -21.97 -0.47
CA ASP A 30 -20.14 -21.91 -1.78
C ASP A 30 -18.64 -21.58 -1.65
N ARG A 31 -18.29 -20.63 -0.77
CA ARG A 31 -16.90 -20.25 -0.50
C ARG A 31 -16.11 -21.36 0.18
N LEU A 32 -16.74 -22.11 1.09
CA LEU A 32 -16.10 -23.22 1.79
C LEU A 32 -15.87 -24.40 0.83
N PHE A 33 -16.86 -24.72 0.00
CA PHE A 33 -16.71 -25.73 -1.05
C PHE A 33 -15.61 -25.37 -2.05
N LEU A 34 -15.57 -24.11 -2.51
CA LEU A 34 -14.49 -23.63 -3.38
C LEU A 34 -13.12 -23.73 -2.68
N LEU A 35 -13.04 -23.36 -1.41
CA LEU A 35 -11.79 -23.46 -0.65
C LEU A 35 -11.30 -24.91 -0.55
N GLU A 36 -12.19 -25.85 -0.24
CA GLU A 36 -11.86 -27.28 -0.19
C GLU A 36 -11.33 -27.78 -1.54
N GLN A 37 -12.02 -27.46 -2.64
CA GLN A 37 -11.59 -27.83 -3.99
C GLN A 37 -10.21 -27.25 -4.35
N GLN A 38 -9.94 -25.99 -3.99
CA GLN A 38 -8.65 -25.35 -4.22
C GLN A 38 -7.55 -25.97 -3.37
N LEU A 39 -7.83 -26.27 -2.10
CA LEU A 39 -6.88 -26.94 -1.21
C LEU A 39 -6.54 -28.35 -1.68
N GLU A 40 -7.51 -29.12 -2.17
CA GLU A 40 -7.25 -30.43 -2.77
C GLU A 40 -6.35 -30.32 -4.01
N THR A 41 -6.64 -29.33 -4.88
CA THR A 41 -5.83 -29.06 -6.06
C THR A 41 -4.40 -28.70 -5.70
N VAL A 42 -4.22 -27.77 -4.75
CA VAL A 42 -2.90 -27.35 -4.26
C VAL A 42 -2.17 -28.52 -3.61
N ASN A 43 -2.83 -29.33 -2.79
CA ASN A 43 -2.21 -30.47 -2.11
C ASN A 43 -1.77 -31.55 -3.12
N ARG A 44 -2.56 -31.80 -4.17
CA ARG A 44 -2.18 -32.70 -5.26
C ARG A 44 -0.93 -32.18 -5.99
N LEU A 45 -0.92 -30.92 -6.39
CA LEU A 45 0.21 -30.29 -7.09
C LEU A 45 1.46 -30.19 -6.19
N ALA A 46 1.28 -29.96 -4.88
CA ALA A 46 2.36 -29.91 -3.91
C ALA A 46 3.07 -31.27 -3.80
N LYS A 47 2.30 -32.37 -3.78
CA LYS A 47 2.85 -33.74 -3.71
C LYS A 47 3.62 -34.12 -4.96
N THR A 48 3.19 -33.66 -6.14
CA THR A 48 3.89 -33.91 -7.42
C THR A 48 4.98 -32.87 -7.72
N ASN A 49 5.15 -31.87 -6.84
CA ASN A 49 6.07 -30.76 -7.02
C ASN A 49 5.79 -29.93 -8.29
N GLU A 50 4.52 -29.82 -8.67
CA GLU A 50 3.99 -29.13 -9.86
C GLU A 50 3.27 -27.83 -9.50
N LEU A 51 3.45 -27.32 -8.28
CA LEU A 51 2.88 -26.03 -7.92
C LEU A 51 3.50 -24.92 -8.76
N PRO A 52 2.69 -24.04 -9.37
CA PRO A 52 3.21 -22.87 -10.07
C PRO A 52 3.87 -21.94 -9.06
N ASP A 53 5.09 -21.51 -9.36
CA ASP A 53 5.85 -20.53 -8.58
C ASP A 53 6.03 -20.87 -7.09
N ALA A 54 5.86 -22.13 -6.69
CA ALA A 54 6.03 -22.55 -5.31
C ALA A 54 6.52 -23.99 -5.19
N ILE A 55 7.40 -24.25 -4.23
CA ILE A 55 7.93 -25.59 -3.92
C ILE A 55 7.84 -25.80 -2.41
N PHE A 56 7.39 -26.97 -1.99
CA PHE A 56 7.50 -27.40 -0.59
C PHE A 56 8.88 -28.01 -0.36
N THR A 57 9.68 -27.38 0.51
CA THR A 57 10.99 -27.86 0.95
C THR A 57 10.91 -28.40 2.38
N THR A 58 11.95 -29.08 2.86
CA THR A 58 12.04 -29.54 4.25
C THR A 58 11.99 -28.40 5.28
N SER A 59 12.33 -27.17 4.86
CA SER A 59 12.23 -25.95 5.68
C SER A 59 10.91 -25.18 5.51
N GLY A 60 9.97 -25.68 4.72
CA GLY A 60 8.66 -25.05 4.47
C GLY A 60 8.43 -24.63 3.01
N LEU A 61 7.42 -23.80 2.80
CA LEU A 61 7.01 -23.29 1.49
C LEU A 61 8.01 -22.25 0.97
N LYS A 62 8.58 -22.50 -0.21
CA LYS A 62 9.40 -21.53 -0.93
C LYS A 62 8.62 -21.04 -2.15
N ILE A 63 8.38 -19.73 -2.22
CA ILE A 63 7.77 -19.08 -3.38
C ILE A 63 8.89 -18.60 -4.31
N THR A 64 8.76 -18.88 -5.60
CA THR A 64 9.67 -18.39 -6.65
C THR A 64 9.54 -16.87 -6.74
N PRO A 65 10.65 -16.11 -6.60
CA PRO A 65 10.61 -14.67 -6.78
C PRO A 65 10.13 -14.31 -8.20
N LEU A 66 9.26 -13.31 -8.31
CA LEU A 66 8.88 -12.76 -9.61
C LEU A 66 10.15 -12.27 -10.32
N THR A 67 10.38 -12.79 -11.53
CA THR A 67 11.42 -12.28 -12.41
C THR A 67 10.89 -11.04 -13.12
N ASN A 68 11.76 -10.04 -13.32
CA ASN A 68 11.36 -8.82 -14.01
C ASN A 68 10.91 -9.16 -15.43
N ALA A 69 9.62 -8.97 -15.72
CA ALA A 69 9.01 -9.26 -17.02
C ALA A 69 9.15 -8.11 -18.02
N VAL A 70 9.84 -7.02 -17.63
CA VAL A 70 10.06 -5.86 -18.49
C VAL A 70 11.06 -6.22 -19.61
N PRO A 71 10.70 -6.07 -20.89
CA PRO A 71 11.64 -6.29 -22.00
C PRO A 71 12.84 -5.36 -21.91
N ILE A 72 14.02 -5.81 -22.35
CA ILE A 72 15.26 -5.03 -22.29
C ILE A 72 15.12 -3.72 -23.09
N GLU A 73 14.37 -3.74 -24.19
CA GLU A 73 14.10 -2.57 -25.01
C GLU A 73 13.32 -1.49 -24.25
N ALA A 74 12.44 -1.90 -23.32
CA ALA A 74 11.69 -0.98 -22.49
C ALA A 74 12.58 -0.30 -21.43
N GLU A 75 13.67 -0.94 -21.01
CA GLU A 75 14.64 -0.33 -20.10
C GLU A 75 15.37 0.85 -20.78
N ALA A 76 15.78 0.69 -22.03
CA ALA A 76 16.41 1.76 -22.81
C ALA A 76 15.46 2.95 -23.04
N PHE A 77 14.20 2.68 -23.38
CA PHE A 77 13.19 3.73 -23.54
C PHE A 77 12.89 4.44 -22.21
N THR A 78 12.83 3.69 -21.11
CA THR A 78 12.63 4.24 -19.76
C THR A 78 13.75 5.21 -19.38
N GLN A 79 15.01 4.84 -19.64
CA GLN A 79 16.15 5.72 -19.40
C GLN A 79 16.09 7.01 -20.24
N GLN A 80 15.72 6.91 -21.52
CA GLN A 80 15.53 8.07 -22.38
C GLN A 80 14.42 8.98 -21.85
N ALA A 81 13.27 8.42 -21.46
CA ALA A 81 12.16 9.18 -20.89
C ALA A 81 12.58 9.90 -19.59
N TYR A 82 13.25 9.21 -18.66
CA TYR A 82 13.74 9.84 -17.42
C TYR A 82 14.80 10.91 -17.67
N SER A 83 15.60 10.80 -18.75
CA SER A 83 16.61 11.81 -19.09
C SER A 83 16.01 13.15 -19.53
N LEU A 84 14.75 13.16 -19.98
CA LEU A 84 14.01 14.35 -20.36
C LEU A 84 13.39 15.07 -19.16
N LEU A 85 13.27 14.39 -18.01
CA LEU A 85 12.67 14.96 -16.81
C LEU A 85 13.72 15.75 -16.01
N PRO A 86 13.33 16.91 -15.45
CA PRO A 86 14.23 17.67 -14.58
C PRO A 86 14.52 16.86 -13.30
N ARG A 87 15.76 16.97 -12.81
CA ARG A 87 16.13 16.41 -11.51
C ARG A 87 15.58 17.28 -10.40
N ILE A 88 14.43 16.89 -9.85
CA ILE A 88 13.81 17.54 -8.68
C ILE A 88 13.99 16.68 -7.43
N LYS A 89 14.22 17.32 -6.28
CA LYS A 89 14.15 16.64 -4.99
C LYS A 89 12.69 16.41 -4.64
N ILE A 90 12.31 15.16 -4.39
CA ILE A 90 10.92 14.79 -4.10
C ILE A 90 10.33 15.59 -2.93
N THR A 91 11.13 15.94 -1.91
CA THR A 91 10.69 16.77 -0.79
C THR A 91 10.30 18.20 -1.20
N GLU A 92 10.95 18.77 -2.22
CA GLU A 92 10.59 20.09 -2.76
C GLU A 92 9.28 20.01 -3.55
N LEU A 93 9.10 18.95 -4.35
CA LEU A 93 7.83 18.71 -5.04
C LEU A 93 6.69 18.55 -4.03
N LEU A 94 6.93 17.83 -2.92
CA LEU A 94 5.94 17.68 -1.85
C LEU A 94 5.64 19.00 -1.14
N MET A 95 6.62 19.89 -0.98
CA MET A 95 6.40 21.24 -0.45
C MET A 95 5.51 22.05 -1.38
N GLU A 96 5.77 22.04 -2.69
CA GLU A 96 4.95 22.73 -3.69
C GLU A 96 3.50 22.21 -3.68
N VAL A 97 3.31 20.89 -3.61
CA VAL A 97 1.98 20.30 -3.48
C VAL A 97 1.31 20.71 -2.17
N ASP A 98 2.05 20.74 -1.05
CA ASP A 98 1.53 21.23 0.22
C ASP A 98 1.09 22.70 0.14
N GLU A 99 1.74 23.56 -0.63
CA GLU A 99 1.27 24.93 -0.82
C GLU A 99 -0.09 24.99 -1.52
N TRP A 100 -0.40 24.03 -2.40
CA TRP A 100 -1.68 23.99 -3.12
C TRP A 100 -2.83 23.45 -2.29
N ILE A 101 -2.60 22.35 -1.55
CA ILE A 101 -3.68 21.62 -0.86
C ILE A 101 -3.62 21.76 0.67
N GLY A 102 -2.47 22.18 1.20
CA GLY A 102 -2.22 22.38 2.62
C GLY A 102 -2.34 21.10 3.44
N PHE A 103 -1.93 19.94 2.92
CA PHE A 103 -2.18 18.66 3.59
C PHE A 103 -1.38 18.51 4.89
N THR A 104 -0.22 19.18 5.02
CA THR A 104 0.61 19.14 6.23
C THR A 104 -0.11 19.69 7.46
N LYS A 105 -1.17 20.50 7.30
CA LYS A 105 -2.01 21.03 8.39
C LYS A 105 -2.77 19.95 9.16
N HIS A 106 -2.87 18.74 8.61
CA HIS A 106 -3.53 17.59 9.25
C HIS A 106 -2.57 16.80 10.16
N PHE A 107 -1.26 17.00 10.02
CA PHE A 107 -0.22 16.35 10.83
C PHE A 107 0.04 17.15 12.11
N ARG A 108 -0.98 17.18 12.98
CA ARG A 108 -0.98 17.99 14.20
C ARG A 108 -0.32 17.28 15.37
N HIS A 109 0.35 18.07 16.20
CA HIS A 109 1.00 17.61 17.41
C HIS A 109 -0.04 17.07 18.39
N ILE A 110 0.14 15.82 18.84
CA ILE A 110 -0.87 15.06 19.61
C ILE A 110 -1.35 15.74 20.91
N LYS A 111 -0.55 16.62 21.54
CA LYS A 111 -0.93 17.25 22.82
C LYS A 111 -1.62 18.60 22.72
N ASN A 112 -1.19 19.44 21.78
CA ASN A 112 -1.57 20.85 21.72
C ASN A 112 -2.16 21.24 20.36
N ASP A 113 -2.29 20.27 19.44
CA ASP A 113 -2.88 20.45 18.13
C ASP A 113 -2.11 21.42 17.19
N ASP A 114 -0.86 21.72 17.53
CA ASP A 114 0.00 22.59 16.72
C ASP A 114 0.46 21.92 15.42
N ILE A 115 0.68 22.73 14.39
CA ILE A 115 1.27 22.28 13.12
C ILE A 115 2.77 22.01 13.34
N ALA A 116 3.34 21.05 12.59
CA ALA A 116 4.78 20.82 12.59
C ALA A 116 5.54 22.12 12.21
N SER A 117 6.47 22.53 13.08
CA SER A 117 7.27 23.74 12.88
C SER A 117 8.23 23.61 11.69
N ASP A 118 8.73 22.41 11.42
CA ASP A 118 9.58 22.09 10.30
C ASP A 118 8.84 21.17 9.30
N LYS A 119 8.28 21.79 8.26
CA LYS A 119 7.57 21.07 7.19
C LYS A 119 8.48 20.16 6.39
N HIS A 120 9.74 20.55 6.14
CA HIS A 120 10.67 19.69 5.39
C HIS A 120 10.99 18.42 6.17
N LEU A 121 11.17 18.53 7.49
CA LEU A 121 11.39 17.38 8.36
C LEU A 121 10.14 16.48 8.41
N LEU A 122 8.94 17.07 8.44
CA LEU A 122 7.67 16.34 8.35
C LEU A 122 7.54 15.56 7.04
N LEU A 123 7.76 16.22 5.91
CA LEU A 123 7.68 15.58 4.59
C LEU A 123 8.74 14.49 4.42
N THR A 124 9.92 14.67 5.01
CA THR A 124 10.97 13.64 5.01
C THR A 124 10.53 12.40 5.79
N ALA A 125 9.87 12.58 6.94
CA ALA A 125 9.33 11.48 7.72
C ALA A 125 8.18 10.76 7.00
N ILE A 126 7.23 11.52 6.43
CA ILE A 126 6.12 10.98 5.63
C ILE A 126 6.65 10.21 4.41
N LEU A 127 7.64 10.76 3.70
CA LEU A 127 8.25 10.09 2.56
C LEU A 127 8.88 8.76 2.97
N ALA A 128 9.62 8.73 4.08
CA ALA A 128 10.27 7.52 4.58
C ALA A 128 9.28 6.39 4.88
N ASP A 129 8.09 6.76 5.37
CA ASP A 129 6.96 5.87 5.61
C ASP A 129 6.33 5.40 4.28
N ALA A 130 6.02 6.35 3.39
CA ALA A 130 5.35 6.10 2.11
C ALA A 130 6.11 5.15 1.17
N ILE A 131 7.46 5.16 1.20
CA ILE A 131 8.29 4.27 0.38
C ILE A 131 8.82 3.05 1.16
N ASN A 132 8.33 2.79 2.37
CA ASN A 132 8.77 1.70 3.25
C ASN A 132 10.29 1.67 3.50
N LEU A 133 10.95 2.83 3.44
CA LEU A 133 12.41 2.92 3.64
C LEU A 133 12.77 2.94 5.13
N GLY A 134 11.90 3.56 5.94
CA GLY A 134 12.10 3.76 7.37
C GLY A 134 13.09 4.89 7.68
N LEU A 135 12.96 5.46 8.89
CA LEU A 135 13.67 6.69 9.25
C LEU A 135 15.19 6.58 9.23
N ARG A 136 15.75 5.42 9.64
CA ARG A 136 17.20 5.23 9.72
C ARG A 136 17.87 5.29 8.34
N LYS A 137 17.33 4.57 7.36
CA LYS A 137 17.86 4.61 5.99
C LYS A 137 17.60 5.97 5.33
N MET A 138 16.49 6.63 5.68
CA MET A 138 16.23 7.99 5.21
C MET A 138 17.31 8.97 5.68
N THR A 139 17.77 8.87 6.94
CA THR A 139 18.84 9.75 7.45
C THR A 139 20.17 9.55 6.74
N ASP A 140 20.47 8.32 6.32
CA ASP A 140 21.69 8.04 5.55
C ASP A 140 21.68 8.74 4.18
N SER A 141 20.48 9.04 3.66
CA SER A 141 20.27 9.69 2.36
C SER A 141 20.06 11.21 2.46
N CYS A 142 19.89 11.76 3.66
CA CYS A 142 19.54 13.15 3.90
C CYS A 142 20.59 13.85 4.78
N PRO A 143 21.56 14.57 4.18
CA PRO A 143 22.59 15.29 4.92
C PRO A 143 21.97 16.30 5.91
N GLY A 144 22.43 16.29 7.16
CA GLY A 144 22.01 17.25 8.20
C GLY A 144 20.74 16.86 8.97
N ILE A 145 20.06 15.77 8.60
CA ILE A 145 18.91 15.25 9.33
C ILE A 145 19.36 14.08 10.22
N THR A 146 19.02 14.14 11.50
CA THR A 146 19.35 13.07 12.45
C THR A 146 18.15 12.17 12.70
N TYR A 147 18.40 10.91 13.03
CA TYR A 147 17.35 9.95 13.36
C TYR A 147 16.47 10.45 14.51
N SER A 148 17.09 11.02 15.55
CA SER A 148 16.38 11.56 16.70
C SER A 148 15.38 12.65 16.32
N LYS A 149 15.71 13.52 15.35
CA LYS A 149 14.80 14.56 14.87
C LYS A 149 13.58 13.97 14.16
N LEU A 150 13.80 13.03 13.24
CA LEU A 150 12.70 12.36 12.52
C LEU A 150 11.84 11.51 13.45
N SER A 151 12.46 10.75 14.35
CA SER A 151 11.75 9.88 15.28
C SER A 151 10.91 10.69 16.26
N TRP A 152 11.43 11.82 16.75
CA TRP A 152 10.64 12.74 17.57
C TRP A 152 9.46 13.30 16.78
N LEU A 153 9.71 13.84 15.59
CA LEU A 153 8.63 14.41 14.78
C LEU A 153 7.56 13.38 14.43
N GLN A 154 7.94 12.18 14.01
CA GLN A 154 7.00 11.09 13.73
C GLN A 154 6.15 10.77 14.96
N ALA A 155 6.76 10.60 16.13
CA ALA A 155 6.06 10.23 17.36
C ALA A 155 4.99 11.27 17.79
N TRP A 156 5.20 12.56 17.50
CA TRP A 156 4.28 13.61 17.91
C TRP A 156 3.27 14.00 16.83
N HIS A 157 3.61 13.90 15.55
CA HIS A 157 2.82 14.44 14.44
C HIS A 157 2.24 13.41 13.47
N ILE A 158 2.75 12.17 13.42
CA ILE A 158 2.35 11.16 12.43
C ILE A 158 1.68 9.98 13.13
N ARG A 159 0.46 9.65 12.69
CA ARG A 159 -0.35 8.50 13.13
C ARG A 159 -1.24 8.04 11.99
N ASP A 160 -1.83 6.85 12.09
CA ASP A 160 -2.74 6.34 11.06
C ASP A 160 -3.90 7.31 10.77
N GLU A 161 -4.43 7.98 11.79
CA GLU A 161 -5.52 8.93 11.64
C GLU A 161 -5.10 10.22 10.91
N THR A 162 -3.81 10.55 10.89
CA THR A 162 -3.32 11.75 10.18
C THR A 162 -3.25 11.57 8.66
N TYR A 163 -3.41 10.33 8.18
CA TYR A 163 -3.44 10.00 6.75
C TYR A 163 -4.85 9.85 6.15
N SER A 164 -5.91 9.93 6.97
CA SER A 164 -7.32 9.76 6.56
C SER A 164 -8.05 11.09 6.51
#